data_AF-A0A6V7P811-F1
#
_entry.id   AF-A0A6V7P811-F1
#
_cell.length_a   1.000
_cell.length_b   1.000
_cell.length_c   1.000
_cell.angle_alpha   90.00
_cell.angle_beta   90.00
_cell.angle_gamma   90.00
#
_symmetry.space_group_name_H-M   'P 1'
#
loop_
_entity.id
_entity.type
_entity.pdbx_description
1 polymer ?
#
loop_
_entity_poly.entity_id
_entity_poly.type
_entity_poly.pdbx_seq_one_letter_code
_entity_poly.pdbx_strand_id
1 'polypeptide(L)'
;MGFSQGAILSAALPGLQARGVALTRVPKVKYVVIIGGAKFQSPAVAEKAYATKIECPSLHFIGDADFLKQHGETLLESFVDPYVIRHPKGHTVPRIDDASMETMLNFLNKIENDLNDFVEDATTFEQEEVA
;
A
#
# COMPACT_ATOMS: atom_id res chain seq x y z
N MET A 1 3.28 0.49 7.01
CA MET A 1 4.53 0.74 6.25
C MET A 1 5.48 -0.42 6.50
N GLY A 2 6.24 -0.84 5.50
CA GLY A 2 7.30 -1.85 5.68
C GLY A 2 8.49 -1.63 4.76
N PHE A 3 9.66 -2.12 5.19
CA PHE A 3 10.89 -2.19 4.40
C PHE A 3 11.37 -3.64 4.31
N SER A 4 11.87 -4.06 3.14
CA SER A 4 12.42 -5.41 2.91
C SER A 4 11.42 -6.51 3.32
N GLN A 5 11.75 -7.41 4.24
CA GLN A 5 10.80 -8.41 4.75
C GLN A 5 9.56 -7.81 5.41
N GLY A 6 9.69 -6.65 6.05
CA GLY A 6 8.53 -5.91 6.56
C GLY A 6 7.63 -5.38 5.45
N ALA A 7 8.19 -5.06 4.28
CA ALA A 7 7.44 -4.70 3.08
C ALA A 7 6.71 -5.92 2.49
N ILE A 8 7.36 -7.09 2.45
CA ILE A 8 6.72 -8.36 2.02
C ILE A 8 5.49 -8.67 2.89
N LEU A 9 5.62 -8.56 4.21
CA LEU A 9 4.51 -8.75 5.13
C LEU A 9 3.42 -7.70 4.90
N SER A 10 3.80 -6.42 4.92
CA SER A 10 2.86 -5.30 4.80
C SER A 10 2.06 -5.33 3.50
N ALA A 11 2.67 -5.74 2.39
CA ALA A 11 2.02 -5.80 1.09
C ALA A 11 0.93 -6.89 1.02
N ALA A 12 1.11 -7.99 1.75
CA ALA A 12 0.15 -9.10 1.75
C ALA A 12 -1.04 -8.87 2.68
N LEU A 13 -0.86 -8.08 3.75
CA LEU A 13 -1.89 -7.90 4.79
C LEU A 13 -3.24 -7.42 4.24
N PRO A 14 -3.32 -6.39 3.35
CA PRO A 14 -4.60 -5.95 2.82
C PRO A 14 -5.33 -7.06 2.05
N GLY A 15 -4.62 -7.80 1.20
CA GLY A 15 -5.20 -8.91 0.43
C GLY A 15 -5.64 -10.07 1.33
N LEU A 16 -4.82 -10.45 2.31
CA LEU A 16 -5.19 -11.49 3.29
C LEU A 16 -6.39 -11.08 4.14
N GLN A 17 -6.48 -9.81 4.52
CA GLN A 17 -7.61 -9.28 5.29
C GLN A 17 -8.89 -9.25 4.45
N ALA A 18 -8.83 -8.83 3.18
CA ALA A 18 -9.97 -8.86 2.26
C ALA A 18 -10.53 -10.27 2.06
N ARG A 19 -9.70 -11.31 2.21
CA ARG A 19 -10.09 -12.72 2.14
C ARG A 19 -10.48 -13.34 3.48
N GLY A 20 -10.51 -12.57 4.57
CA GLY A 20 -10.85 -13.05 5.90
C GLY A 20 -9.81 -13.99 6.52
N VAL A 21 -8.55 -13.92 6.08
CA VAL A 21 -7.46 -14.81 6.54
C VAL A 21 -6.64 -14.19 7.66
N ALA A 22 -6.39 -12.88 7.60
CA ALA A 22 -5.60 -12.14 8.57
C ALA A 22 -6.35 -10.89 9.05
N LEU A 23 -6.04 -10.40 10.25
CA LEU A 23 -6.59 -9.14 10.79
C LEU A 23 -8.13 -9.07 10.76
N THR A 24 -8.81 -10.18 11.03
CA THR A 24 -10.27 -10.32 10.87
C THR A 24 -11.10 -9.64 11.97
N ARG A 25 -10.45 -9.15 13.03
CA ARG A 25 -11.09 -8.54 14.20
C ARG A 25 -10.70 -7.08 14.40
N VAL A 26 -10.13 -6.45 13.38
CA VAL A 26 -9.72 -5.05 13.39
C VAL A 26 -10.20 -4.37 12.11
N PRO A 27 -10.30 -3.03 12.07
CA PRO A 27 -10.64 -2.30 10.86
C PRO A 27 -9.73 -2.65 9.68
N LYS A 28 -10.24 -2.48 8.46
CA LYS A 28 -9.47 -2.72 7.24
C LYS A 28 -8.24 -1.81 7.19
N VAL A 29 -7.12 -2.36 6.72
CA VAL A 29 -5.96 -1.56 6.34
C VAL A 29 -6.38 -0.62 5.20
N LYS A 30 -6.27 0.69 5.45
CA LYS A 30 -6.71 1.71 4.49
C LYS A 30 -5.63 2.10 3.49
N TYR A 31 -4.36 2.08 3.90
CA TYR A 31 -3.22 2.49 3.07
C TYR A 31 -1.97 1.69 3.42
N VAL A 32 -1.09 1.47 2.44
CA VAL A 32 0.22 0.83 2.67
C VAL A 32 1.36 1.59 1.99
N VAL A 33 2.51 1.63 2.66
CA VAL A 33 3.77 2.13 2.10
C VAL A 33 4.77 0.98 2.11
N ILE A 34 5.31 0.65 0.94
CA ILE A 34 6.12 -0.53 0.66
C ILE A 34 7.48 -0.06 0.14
N ILE A 35 8.57 -0.41 0.83
CA ILE A 35 9.93 0.01 0.46
C ILE A 35 10.77 -1.25 0.20
N GLY A 36 11.26 -1.44 -1.03
CA GLY A 36 12.03 -2.64 -1.38
C GLY A 36 11.26 -3.94 -1.11
N GLY A 37 9.98 -3.98 -1.47
CA GLY A 37 9.08 -5.10 -1.23
C GLY A 37 9.14 -6.19 -2.30
N ALA A 38 8.54 -7.34 -1.98
CA ALA A 38 8.35 -8.46 -2.90
C ALA A 38 7.07 -9.22 -2.51
N LYS A 39 6.58 -10.10 -3.39
CA LYS A 39 5.51 -11.05 -3.04
C LYS A 39 6.02 -12.09 -2.04
N PHE A 40 5.12 -12.65 -1.24
CA PHE A 40 5.44 -13.85 -0.47
C PHE A 40 5.84 -14.97 -1.42
N GLN A 41 6.92 -15.70 -1.07
CA GLN A 41 7.35 -16.87 -1.83
C GLN A 41 6.55 -18.13 -1.49
N SER A 42 5.93 -18.19 -0.31
CA SER A 42 5.06 -19.30 0.06
C SER A 42 3.79 -19.30 -0.79
N PRO A 43 3.54 -20.34 -1.62
CA PRO A 43 2.36 -20.39 -2.49
C PRO A 43 1.05 -20.28 -1.72
N ALA A 44 0.95 -20.97 -0.57
CA ALA A 44 -0.23 -20.97 0.28
C ALA A 44 -0.61 -19.57 0.82
N VAL A 45 0.37 -18.67 0.97
CA VAL A 45 0.15 -17.27 1.36
C VAL A 45 -0.09 -16.43 0.11
N ALA A 46 0.73 -16.58 -0.93
CA ALA A 46 0.68 -15.78 -2.13
C ALA A 46 -0.64 -15.93 -2.89
N GLU A 47 -1.16 -17.15 -3.03
CA GLU A 47 -2.45 -17.45 -3.68
C GLU A 47 -3.61 -16.77 -2.97
N LYS A 48 -3.54 -16.59 -1.65
CA LYS A 48 -4.59 -15.91 -0.88
C LYS A 48 -4.41 -14.40 -0.90
N ALA A 49 -3.19 -13.93 -0.67
CA ALA A 49 -2.88 -12.50 -0.58
C ALA A 49 -3.06 -11.77 -1.92
N TYR A 50 -2.77 -12.44 -3.04
CA TYR A 50 -2.71 -11.83 -4.36
C TYR A 50 -3.68 -12.48 -5.37
N ALA A 51 -4.72 -13.17 -4.89
CA ALA A 51 -5.75 -13.81 -5.73
C ALA A 51 -6.52 -12.83 -6.61
N THR A 52 -6.72 -11.61 -6.11
CA THR A 52 -7.29 -10.47 -6.83
C THR A 52 -6.38 -9.27 -6.63
N LYS A 53 -6.49 -8.27 -7.51
CA LYS A 53 -5.77 -7.01 -7.29
C LYS A 53 -6.17 -6.42 -5.93
N ILE A 54 -5.19 -5.89 -5.23
CA ILE A 54 -5.34 -5.25 -3.93
C ILE A 54 -5.84 -3.83 -4.18
N GLU A 55 -7.04 -3.54 -3.71
CA GLU A 55 -7.69 -2.22 -3.84
C GLU A 55 -7.18 -1.19 -2.82
N CYS A 56 -6.52 -1.64 -1.74
CA CYS A 56 -5.90 -0.76 -0.76
C CYS A 56 -4.88 0.14 -1.45
N PRO A 57 -5.06 1.48 -1.46
CA PRO A 57 -4.10 2.39 -2.07
C PRO A 57 -2.71 2.20 -1.48
N SER A 58 -1.71 2.28 -2.35
CA SER A 58 -0.34 1.92 -1.99
C SER A 58 0.70 2.84 -2.62
N LEU A 59 1.76 3.10 -1.86
CA LEU A 59 2.96 3.78 -2.32
C LEU A 59 4.15 2.81 -2.26
N HIS A 60 4.85 2.66 -3.38
CA HIS A 60 5.97 1.74 -3.53
C HIS A 60 7.27 2.49 -3.85
N PHE A 61 8.32 2.17 -3.12
CA PHE A 61 9.68 2.64 -3.40
C PHE A 61 10.48 1.50 -4.02
N ILE A 62 11.00 1.74 -5.23
CA ILE A 62 11.80 0.77 -6.00
C ILE A 62 13.18 1.36 -6.29
N GLY A 63 14.22 0.65 -5.84
CA GLY A 63 15.60 0.99 -6.14
C GLY A 63 16.04 0.44 -7.50
N ASP A 64 16.54 1.30 -8.38
CA ASP A 64 16.97 0.89 -9.72
C ASP A 64 18.18 -0.06 -9.68
N ALA A 65 19.02 0.07 -8.65
CA ALA A 65 20.16 -0.78 -8.35
C ALA A 65 19.84 -1.86 -7.29
N ASP A 66 18.57 -2.01 -6.89
CA ASP A 66 18.17 -3.06 -5.95
C ASP A 66 18.20 -4.43 -6.64
N PHE A 67 18.88 -5.41 -6.04
CA PHE A 67 18.93 -6.78 -6.54
C PHE A 67 17.55 -7.46 -6.49
N LEU A 68 16.62 -6.95 -5.66
CA LEU A 68 15.23 -7.39 -5.59
C LEU A 68 14.29 -6.59 -6.50
N LYS A 69 14.78 -5.63 -7.30
CA LYS A 69 13.94 -4.76 -8.14
C LYS A 69 12.85 -5.51 -8.89
N GLN A 70 13.22 -6.59 -9.59
CA GLN A 70 12.27 -7.40 -10.37
C GLN A 70 11.12 -7.96 -9.52
N HIS A 71 11.40 -8.34 -8.26
CA HIS A 71 10.37 -8.81 -7.35
C HIS A 71 9.44 -7.68 -6.89
N GLY A 72 9.97 -6.46 -6.76
CA GLY A 72 9.19 -5.24 -6.51
C GLY A 72 8.29 -4.88 -7.70
N GLU A 73 8.80 -4.97 -8.93
CA GLU A 73 8.01 -4.74 -10.14
C GLU A 73 6.84 -5.74 -10.24
N THR A 74 7.11 -7.04 -10.04
CA THR A 74 6.06 -8.08 -10.02
C THR A 74 5.03 -7.85 -8.91
N LEU A 75 5.44 -7.26 -7.78
CA LEU A 75 4.52 -6.91 -6.71
C LEU A 75 3.55 -5.80 -7.14
N LEU A 76 4.00 -4.80 -7.92
CA LEU A 76 3.15 -3.70 -8.38
C LEU A 76 1.91 -4.19 -9.14
N GLU A 77 2.05 -5.23 -9.95
CA GLU A 77 0.94 -5.84 -10.72
C GLU A 77 -0.20 -6.34 -9.83
N SER A 78 0.10 -6.59 -8.55
CA SER A 78 -0.88 -7.08 -7.57
C SER A 78 -1.69 -5.96 -6.92
N PHE A 79 -1.40 -4.68 -7.20
CA PHE A 79 -2.13 -3.52 -6.68
C PHE A 79 -2.92 -2.82 -7.79
N VAL A 80 -4.03 -2.18 -7.41
CA VAL A 80 -4.73 -1.23 -8.28
C VAL A 80 -4.02 0.12 -8.19
N ASP A 81 -3.67 0.69 -9.35
CA ASP A 81 -3.09 2.03 -9.54
C ASP A 81 -2.10 2.48 -8.44
N PRO A 82 -1.01 1.71 -8.19
CA PRO A 82 -0.06 2.05 -7.15
C PRO A 82 0.70 3.33 -7.48
N TYR A 83 0.95 4.16 -6.46
CA TYR A 83 1.92 5.24 -6.55
C TYR A 83 3.33 4.63 -6.50
N VAL A 84 4.24 5.10 -7.37
CA VAL A 84 5.59 4.54 -7.48
C VAL A 84 6.64 5.65 -7.42
N ILE A 85 7.57 5.50 -6.49
CA ILE A 85 8.80 6.30 -6.40
C ILE A 85 9.97 5.41 -6.79
N ARG A 86 10.74 5.86 -7.79
CA ARG A 86 11.97 5.20 -8.23
C ARG A 86 13.17 5.98 -7.72
N HIS A 87 14.21 5.27 -7.28
CA HIS A 87 15.43 5.90 -6.77
C HIS A 87 16.69 5.16 -7.25
N PRO A 88 17.85 5.84 -7.40
CA PRO A 88 19.05 5.24 -8.00
C PRO A 88 19.83 4.30 -7.07
N LYS A 89 19.33 4.05 -5.85
CA LYS A 89 20.04 3.28 -4.82
C LYS A 89 19.68 1.80 -4.89
N GLY A 90 20.48 0.98 -4.20
CA GLY A 90 20.20 -0.43 -3.99
C GLY A 90 19.12 -0.68 -2.94
N HIS A 91 19.20 -1.83 -2.28
CA HIS A 91 18.24 -2.25 -1.25
C HIS A 91 18.33 -1.43 0.03
N THR A 92 17.64 -0.29 0.08
CA THR A 92 17.70 0.66 1.20
C THR A 92 16.43 1.48 1.30
N VAL A 93 16.27 2.21 2.40
CA VAL A 93 15.25 3.27 2.53
C VAL A 93 15.86 4.56 1.96
N PRO A 94 15.39 5.06 0.81
CA PRO A 94 15.99 6.21 0.16
C PRO A 94 15.67 7.52 0.90
N ARG A 95 16.50 8.53 0.66
CA ARG A 95 16.09 9.93 0.90
C ARG A 95 15.15 10.35 -0.22
N ILE A 96 14.19 11.22 0.10
CA ILE A 96 13.25 11.79 -0.87
C ILE A 96 13.95 12.94 -1.61
N ASP A 97 13.99 12.87 -2.93
CA ASP A 97 14.38 13.98 -3.81
C ASP A 97 13.14 14.75 -4.29
N ASP A 98 13.35 15.82 -5.04
CA ASP A 98 12.25 16.71 -5.47
C ASP A 98 11.20 15.97 -6.31
N ALA A 99 11.62 15.07 -7.20
CA ALA A 99 10.71 14.26 -8.01
C ALA A 99 9.91 13.25 -7.16
N SER A 100 10.57 12.60 -6.21
CA SER A 100 9.92 11.69 -5.25
C SER A 100 8.95 12.43 -4.33
N MET A 101 9.25 13.70 -4.01
CA MET A 101 8.42 14.53 -3.15
C MET A 101 7.05 14.77 -3.78
N GLU A 102 6.98 15.04 -5.08
CA GLU A 102 5.71 15.23 -5.79
C GLU A 102 4.81 14.00 -5.67
N THR A 103 5.34 12.81 -5.96
CA THR A 103 4.57 11.56 -5.82
C THR A 103 4.15 11.28 -4.39
N MET A 104 5.02 11.56 -3.41
CA MET A 104 4.70 11.42 -1.99
C MET A 104 3.56 12.36 -1.58
N LEU A 105 3.62 13.63 -1.99
CA LEU A 105 2.57 14.61 -1.72
C LEU A 105 1.25 14.20 -2.38
N ASN A 106 1.28 13.72 -3.62
CA ASN A 106 0.07 13.21 -4.28
C ASN A 106 -0.57 12.03 -3.52
N PHE A 107 0.25 11.12 -2.97
CA PHE A 107 -0.25 10.03 -2.13
C PHE A 107 -0.82 10.53 -0.78
N LEU A 108 -0.17 11.51 -0.15
CA LEU A 108 -0.68 12.13 1.08
C LEU A 108 -1.99 12.89 0.84
N ASN A 109 -2.09 13.63 -0.26
CA ASN A 109 -3.32 14.33 -0.66
C ASN A 109 -4.47 13.35 -0.89
N LYS A 110 -4.21 12.16 -1.47
CA LYS A 110 -5.22 11.10 -1.58
C LYS A 110 -5.73 10.67 -0.20
N ILE A 111 -4.84 10.50 0.76
CA ILE A 111 -5.22 10.14 2.14
C ILE A 111 -6.03 11.26 2.79
N GLU A 112 -5.61 12.51 2.64
CA GLU A 112 -6.31 13.68 3.19
C GLU A 112 -7.72 13.83 2.60
N ASN A 113 -7.87 13.73 1.28
CA ASN A 113 -9.16 13.80 0.61
C ASN A 113 -10.10 12.69 1.09
N ASP A 114 -9.62 11.44 1.13
CA ASP A 114 -10.43 10.33 1.62
C ASP A 114 -10.88 10.55 3.07
N LEU A 115 -10.01 11.11 3.93
CA LEU A 115 -10.34 11.43 5.32
C LEU A 115 -11.40 12.52 5.43
N ASN A 116 -11.35 13.54 4.57
CA ASN A 116 -12.36 14.60 4.54
C ASN A 116 -13.71 14.05 4.07
N ASP A 117 -13.74 13.21 3.04
CA ASP A 117 -14.96 12.54 2.56
C ASP A 117 -15.62 11.72 3.69
N PHE A 118 -14.83 11.01 4.50
CA PHE A 118 -15.35 10.27 5.67
C PHE A 118 -15.96 11.18 6.74
N VAL A 119 -15.39 12.37 6.97
CA VAL A 119 -15.90 13.33 7.95
C VAL A 119 -17.21 13.94 7.47
N GLU A 120 -17.27 14.32 6.19
CA GLU A 120 -18.49 14.86 5.58
C GLU A 120 -19.64 13.85 5.64
N ASP A 121 -19.38 12.59 5.26
CA ASP A 121 -20.37 11.51 5.38
C ASP A 121 -20.86 11.34 6.83
N ALA A 122 -19.96 11.26 7.81
CA ALA A 122 -20.36 11.09 9.21
C ALA A 122 -21.24 12.25 9.72
N THR A 123 -20.94 13.49 9.32
CA THR A 123 -21.72 14.67 9.74
C THR A 123 -23.09 14.76 9.07
N THR A 124 -23.27 14.21 7.87
CA THR A 124 -24.58 14.17 7.19
C THR A 124 -25.49 13.11 7.82
N PHE A 125 -24.95 11.93 8.18
CA PHE A 125 -25.71 10.90 8.90
C PHE A 125 -26.22 11.38 10.27
N GLU A 126 -25.40 12.11 11.04
CA GLU A 126 -25.84 12.66 12.34
C GLU A 126 -26.94 13.72 12.21
N GLN A 127 -27.01 14.44 11.09
CA GLN A 127 -28.06 15.45 10.88
C GLN A 127 -29.40 14.83 10.44
N GLU A 128 -29.38 13.72 9.70
CA GLU A 128 -30.59 13.00 9.29
C GLU A 128 -31.22 12.19 10.44
N GLU A 129 -30.44 11.70 11.41
CA GLU A 129 -30.94 10.90 12.53
C GLU A 129 -31.64 11.74 13.63
N VAL A 130 -31.43 13.07 13.63
CA VAL A 130 -31.98 14.02 14.61
C VAL A 130 -33.21 14.79 14.07
N ALA A 131 -33.64 14.50 12.83
CA ALA A 131 -34.75 15.15 12.15
C ALA A 131 -36.07 14.35 12.20
#